data_AF-M1ZWR8-F1
#
_entry.id   AF-M1ZWR8-F1
#
_cell.length_a   1.000
_cell.length_b   1.000
_cell.length_c   1.000
_cell.angle_alpha   90.00
_cell.angle_beta   90.00
_cell.angle_gamma   90.00
#
_symmetry.space_group_name_H-M   'P 1'
#
loop_
_entity.id
_entity.type
_entity.pdbx_description
1 polymer ?
#
loop_
_entity_poly.entity_id
_entity_poly.type
_entity_poly.pdbx_seq_one_letter_code
_entity_poly.pdbx_strand_id
1 'polypeptide(L)'
;KAALEGFDSVEGTKIVVFYPKDGVSEIQKRQMVTQEGKNTFVVGIDGNFDDAQSGVKEIFNDRDFNGLLEERGYMFSSANSINIGRLVPQIVYYVYSYVNLLKDKKVGEGENINIVVPTGNFGNILAAFYAKNMGIPVGRLICASNENKVLTDFINTGIYDRRRKFSVTNSPSMDILISSNLERFLYEISGKDSRLIKNLMTELKEKGKYEITEEMKKRLDILYGD
;
A
#
# COMPACT_ATOMS: atom_id res chain seq x y z
N LYS A 1 3.60 1.22 -15.30
CA LYS A 1 2.51 1.76 -16.14
C LYS A 1 1.63 2.77 -15.39
N ALA A 2 0.84 2.38 -14.37
CA ALA A 2 -0.08 3.32 -13.69
C ALA A 2 0.54 4.66 -13.24
N ALA A 3 1.74 4.65 -12.65
CA ALA A 3 2.43 5.88 -12.28
C ALA A 3 2.92 6.69 -13.50
N LEU A 4 3.43 6.02 -14.54
CA LEU A 4 3.89 6.67 -15.77
C LEU A 4 2.73 7.36 -16.51
N GLU A 5 1.56 6.73 -16.58
CA GLU A 5 0.36 7.32 -17.18
C GLU A 5 -0.24 8.42 -16.29
N GLY A 6 -0.30 8.21 -14.98
CA GLY A 6 -0.89 9.18 -14.05
C GLY A 6 -0.11 10.51 -13.98
N PHE A 7 1.16 10.52 -14.37
CA PHE A 7 2.00 11.71 -14.41
C PHE A 7 2.41 12.13 -15.83
N ASP A 8 1.89 11.47 -16.86
CA ASP A 8 2.19 11.82 -18.24
C ASP A 8 1.77 13.27 -18.52
N SER A 9 2.70 14.07 -19.02
CA SER A 9 2.47 15.45 -19.45
C SER A 9 1.93 16.39 -18.36
N VAL A 10 2.08 16.01 -17.09
CA VAL A 10 1.78 16.88 -15.94
C VAL A 10 2.88 17.94 -15.81
N GLU A 11 2.49 19.20 -16.01
CA GLU A 11 3.38 20.36 -15.91
C GLU A 11 4.07 20.42 -14.52
N GLY A 12 5.34 20.81 -14.52
CA GLY A 12 6.15 20.89 -13.29
C GLY A 12 6.59 19.53 -12.73
N THR A 13 6.23 18.41 -13.34
CA THR A 13 6.58 17.06 -12.86
C THR A 13 7.48 16.32 -13.82
N LYS A 14 8.49 15.62 -13.30
CA LYS A 14 9.28 14.61 -14.01
C LYS A 14 9.16 13.29 -13.24
N ILE A 15 8.93 12.19 -13.96
CA ILE A 15 8.84 10.86 -13.36
C ILE A 15 9.96 9.97 -13.87
N VAL A 16 10.67 9.33 -12.92
CA VAL A 16 11.72 8.35 -13.23
C VAL A 16 11.32 7.02 -12.60
N VAL A 17 11.27 5.96 -13.41
CA VAL A 17 10.98 4.60 -12.95
C VAL A 17 12.23 3.74 -13.12
N PHE A 18 12.74 3.23 -11.99
CA PHE A 18 13.80 2.24 -11.95
C PHE A 18 13.19 0.84 -11.94
N TYR A 19 13.70 -0.06 -12.79
CA TYR A 19 13.23 -1.45 -12.84
C TYR A 19 14.40 -2.41 -13.11
N PRO A 20 14.39 -3.63 -12.55
CA PRO A 20 15.41 -4.62 -12.86
C PRO A 20 15.26 -5.06 -14.32
N LYS A 21 16.32 -4.85 -15.12
CA LYS A 21 16.30 -5.05 -16.58
C LYS A 21 15.85 -6.45 -17.00
N ASP A 22 16.22 -7.45 -16.21
CA ASP A 22 15.94 -8.87 -16.41
C ASP A 22 14.91 -9.44 -15.41
N GLY A 23 14.36 -8.60 -14.53
CA GLY A 23 13.44 -8.99 -13.45
C GLY A 23 11.98 -8.65 -13.70
N VAL A 24 11.61 -8.20 -14.89
CA VAL A 24 10.24 -7.84 -15.29
C VAL A 24 9.79 -8.65 -16.50
N SER A 25 8.50 -8.95 -16.60
CA SER A 25 7.95 -9.62 -17.79
C SER A 25 8.10 -8.75 -19.05
N GLU A 26 8.19 -9.38 -20.22
CA GLU A 26 8.29 -8.68 -21.50
C GLU A 26 7.13 -7.70 -21.74
N ILE A 27 5.91 -8.04 -21.33
CA ILE A 27 4.75 -7.14 -21.43
C ILE A 27 4.95 -5.91 -20.55
N GLN A 28 5.36 -6.08 -19.30
CA GLN A 28 5.61 -4.96 -18.38
C GLN A 28 6.77 -4.09 -18.87
N LYS A 29 7.84 -4.71 -19.38
CA LYS A 29 8.99 -4.00 -19.96
C LYS A 29 8.54 -3.13 -21.13
N ARG A 30 7.80 -3.70 -22.09
CA ARG A 30 7.23 -2.96 -23.23
C ARG A 30 6.37 -1.80 -22.76
N GLN A 31 5.44 -2.04 -21.82
CA GLN A 31 4.61 -0.97 -21.25
C GLN A 31 5.39 0.17 -20.58
N MET A 32 6.63 -0.06 -20.14
CA MET A 32 7.47 0.98 -19.56
C MET A 32 8.31 1.69 -20.64
N VAL A 33 8.95 0.94 -21.55
CA VAL A 33 9.85 1.54 -22.56
C VAL A 33 9.13 2.19 -23.73
N THR A 34 7.87 1.85 -24.00
CA THR A 34 7.07 2.47 -25.08
C THR A 34 6.29 3.69 -24.62
N GLN A 35 6.63 4.28 -23.47
CA GLN A 35 5.91 5.44 -22.97
C GLN A 35 6.30 6.71 -23.75
N GLU A 36 5.31 7.48 -24.20
CA GLU A 36 5.52 8.65 -25.07
C GLU A 36 5.67 9.97 -24.30
N GLY A 37 5.35 9.97 -23.00
CA GLY A 37 5.36 11.17 -22.17
C GLY A 37 6.76 11.80 -22.09
N LYS A 38 6.89 13.05 -22.54
CA LYS A 38 8.18 13.79 -22.59
C LYS A 38 8.81 14.02 -21.21
N ASN A 39 8.01 13.92 -20.16
CA ASN A 39 8.43 14.05 -18.76
C ASN A 39 8.62 12.69 -18.06
N THR A 40 8.52 11.58 -18.81
CA THR A 40 8.63 10.22 -18.29
C THR A 40 9.96 9.60 -18.68
N PHE A 41 10.65 9.00 -17.70
CA PHE A 41 11.96 8.39 -17.87
C PHE A 41 11.95 7.00 -17.24
N VAL A 42 12.53 6.03 -17.95
CA VAL A 42 12.55 4.63 -17.53
C VAL A 42 14.00 4.15 -17.56
N VAL A 43 14.49 3.68 -16.43
CA VAL A 43 15.88 3.27 -16.23
C VAL A 43 15.92 1.80 -15.83
N GLY A 44 16.46 0.97 -16.71
CA GLY A 44 16.77 -0.43 -16.41
C GLY A 44 18.03 -0.50 -15.56
N ILE A 45 17.97 -1.18 -14.42
CA ILE A 45 19.13 -1.43 -13.57
C ILE A 45 19.57 -2.89 -13.69
N ASP A 46 20.87 -3.11 -13.55
CA ASP A 46 21.44 -4.45 -13.38
C ASP A 46 21.30 -4.82 -11.89
N GLY A 47 20.36 -5.71 -11.58
CA GLY A 47 19.97 -6.05 -10.21
C GLY A 47 18.54 -6.58 -10.13
N ASN A 48 17.97 -6.59 -8.92
CA ASN A 48 16.61 -7.03 -8.64
C ASN A 48 15.71 -5.88 -8.12
N PHE A 49 14.47 -6.20 -7.73
CA PHE A 49 13.51 -5.21 -7.23
C PHE A 49 13.93 -4.56 -5.90
N ASP A 50 14.57 -5.32 -5.01
CA ASP A 50 15.06 -4.81 -3.73
C ASP A 50 16.23 -3.85 -3.92
N ASP A 51 17.08 -4.09 -4.93
CA ASP A 51 18.16 -3.16 -5.31
C ASP A 51 17.58 -1.83 -5.81
N ALA A 52 16.56 -1.88 -6.68
CA ALA A 52 15.86 -0.68 -7.15
C ALA A 52 15.24 0.10 -5.99
N GLN A 53 14.58 -0.59 -5.06
CA GLN A 53 13.95 0.04 -3.91
C GLN A 53 14.97 0.65 -2.94
N SER A 54 16.09 -0.03 -2.72
CA SER A 54 17.17 0.41 -1.84
C SER A 54 17.89 1.63 -2.43
N GLY A 55 18.25 1.59 -3.72
CA GLY A 55 18.87 2.72 -4.40
C GLY A 55 17.99 3.97 -4.43
N VAL A 56 16.69 3.83 -4.66
CA VAL A 56 15.75 4.96 -4.54
C VAL A 56 15.72 5.49 -3.10
N LYS A 57 15.70 4.64 -2.08
CA LYS A 57 15.75 5.10 -0.68
C LYS A 57 17.06 5.82 -0.36
N GLU A 58 18.18 5.38 -0.88
CA GLU A 58 19.47 6.05 -0.69
C GLU A 58 19.43 7.46 -1.29
N ILE A 59 18.95 7.59 -2.54
CA ILE A 59 18.77 8.89 -3.20
C ILE A 59 17.88 9.83 -2.38
N PHE A 60 16.77 9.32 -1.83
CA PHE A 60 15.86 10.13 -1.01
C PHE A 60 16.47 10.56 0.33
N ASN A 61 17.44 9.80 0.87
CA ASN A 61 18.09 10.10 2.16
C ASN A 61 19.42 10.85 2.01
N ASP A 62 19.92 11.02 0.78
CA ASP A 62 21.13 11.80 0.49
C ASP A 62 20.84 13.30 0.67
N ARG A 63 21.37 13.86 1.76
CA ARG A 63 21.14 15.26 2.12
C ARG A 63 21.83 16.23 1.17
N ASP A 64 23.01 15.88 0.67
CA ASP A 64 23.78 16.76 -0.20
C ASP A 64 23.12 16.83 -1.58
N PHE A 65 22.65 15.68 -2.08
CA PHE A 65 21.91 15.62 -3.34
C PHE A 65 20.55 16.31 -3.24
N ASN A 66 19.82 16.12 -2.13
CA ASN A 66 18.56 16.84 -1.88
C ASN A 66 18.78 18.36 -1.82
N GLY A 67 19.85 18.84 -1.19
CA GLY A 67 20.20 20.26 -1.15
C GLY A 67 20.49 20.82 -2.54
N LEU A 68 21.26 20.11 -3.37
CA LEU A 68 21.53 20.49 -4.77
C LEU A 68 20.23 20.59 -5.60
N LEU A 69 19.27 19.71 -5.36
CA LEU A 69 17.99 19.74 -6.07
C LEU A 69 17.12 20.90 -5.62
N GLU A 70 17.06 21.17 -4.32
CA GLU A 70 16.32 22.31 -3.75
C GLU A 70 16.83 23.64 -4.31
N GLU A 71 18.16 23.83 -4.40
CA GLU A 71 18.78 25.00 -5.06
C GLU A 71 18.37 25.15 -6.53
N ARG A 72 18.10 24.03 -7.20
CA ARG A 72 17.63 24.00 -8.60
C ARG A 72 16.10 24.04 -8.74
N GLY A 73 15.38 24.22 -7.64
CA GLY A 73 13.91 24.29 -7.61
C GLY A 73 13.23 22.94 -7.82
N TYR A 74 13.91 21.83 -7.53
CA TYR A 74 13.37 20.48 -7.62
C TYR A 74 13.18 19.85 -6.22
N MET A 75 12.19 18.97 -6.11
CA MET A 75 11.94 18.18 -4.92
C MET A 75 11.61 16.75 -5.31
N PHE A 76 12.22 15.77 -4.63
CA PHE A 76 11.85 14.39 -4.83
C PHE A 76 10.54 14.03 -4.14
N SER A 77 9.72 13.24 -4.83
CA SER A 77 8.52 12.64 -4.29
C SER A 77 8.39 11.21 -4.82
N SER A 78 7.81 10.33 -4.01
CA SER A 78 7.61 8.93 -4.36
C SER A 78 6.15 8.67 -4.74
N ALA A 79 5.94 7.96 -5.85
CA ALA A 79 4.64 7.46 -6.28
C ALA A 79 4.28 6.08 -5.65
N ASN A 80 5.05 5.61 -4.66
CA ASN A 80 4.84 4.30 -4.03
C ASN A 80 3.65 4.31 -3.05
N SER A 81 3.26 3.11 -2.57
CA SER A 81 2.07 2.87 -1.73
C SER A 81 2.07 3.62 -0.39
N ILE A 82 3.20 4.23 0.00
CA ILE A 82 3.33 5.08 1.18
C ILE A 82 2.79 6.49 0.91
N ASN A 83 2.59 6.93 -0.33
CA ASN A 83 2.06 8.27 -0.60
C ASN A 83 0.58 8.39 -0.17
N ILE A 84 0.24 9.40 0.64
CA ILE A 84 -1.15 9.65 1.09
C ILE A 84 -2.09 9.94 -0.09
N GLY A 85 -1.57 10.54 -1.16
CA GLY A 85 -2.26 10.78 -2.42
C GLY A 85 -2.64 9.51 -3.17
N ARG A 86 -2.12 8.33 -2.80
CA ARG A 86 -2.67 7.04 -3.27
C ARG A 86 -3.82 6.57 -2.41
N LEU A 87 -3.78 6.82 -1.10
CA LEU A 87 -4.74 6.28 -0.14
C LEU A 87 -6.06 7.05 -0.18
N VAL A 88 -6.01 8.38 -0.17
CA VAL A 88 -7.20 9.24 -0.09
C VAL A 88 -8.15 9.03 -1.29
N PRO A 89 -7.68 8.99 -2.55
CA PRO A 89 -8.59 8.76 -3.68
C PRO A 89 -9.27 7.39 -3.65
N GLN A 90 -8.66 6.38 -3.01
CA GLN A 90 -9.28 5.05 -2.89
C GLN A 90 -10.53 5.07 -2.00
N ILE A 91 -10.65 6.02 -1.08
CA ILE A 91 -11.85 6.18 -0.23
C ILE A 91 -13.08 6.49 -1.10
N VAL A 92 -12.89 7.26 -2.16
CA VAL A 92 -13.97 7.78 -3.01
C VAL A 92 -14.81 6.66 -3.61
N TYR A 93 -14.20 5.57 -4.09
CA TYR A 93 -14.98 4.50 -4.72
C TYR A 93 -15.78 3.69 -3.70
N TYR A 94 -15.41 3.66 -2.42
CA TYR A 94 -16.23 3.02 -1.38
C TYR A 94 -17.48 3.83 -1.07
N VAL A 95 -17.32 5.15 -0.93
CA VAL A 95 -18.44 6.08 -0.77
C VAL A 95 -19.37 5.99 -1.98
N TYR A 96 -18.81 6.08 -3.19
CA TYR A 96 -19.54 5.97 -4.45
C TYR A 96 -20.29 4.64 -4.57
N SER A 97 -19.65 3.53 -4.22
CA SER A 97 -20.28 2.20 -4.27
C SER A 97 -21.49 2.12 -3.35
N TYR A 98 -21.38 2.60 -2.10
CA TYR A 98 -22.50 2.60 -1.16
C TYR A 98 -23.65 3.49 -1.63
N VAL A 99 -23.36 4.70 -2.13
CA VAL A 99 -24.37 5.62 -2.67
C VAL A 99 -25.11 5.00 -3.86
N ASN A 100 -24.41 4.28 -4.74
CA ASN A 100 -25.07 3.58 -5.84
C ASN A 100 -25.93 2.39 -5.37
N LEU A 101 -25.46 1.62 -4.39
CA LEU A 101 -26.27 0.54 -3.81
C LEU A 101 -27.57 1.08 -3.20
N LEU A 102 -27.52 2.24 -2.54
CA LEU A 102 -28.71 2.94 -2.04
C LEU A 102 -29.62 3.39 -3.19
N LYS A 103 -29.07 4.06 -4.20
CA LYS A 103 -29.81 4.54 -5.37
C LYS A 103 -30.52 3.40 -6.11
N ASP A 104 -29.86 2.26 -6.23
CA ASP A 104 -30.36 1.05 -6.89
C ASP A 104 -31.25 0.19 -5.97
N LYS A 105 -31.53 0.66 -4.74
CA LYS A 105 -32.33 -0.04 -3.72
C LYS A 105 -31.83 -1.45 -3.42
N LYS A 106 -30.52 -1.67 -3.52
CA LYS A 106 -29.85 -2.92 -3.13
C LYS A 106 -29.62 -3.02 -1.63
N VAL A 107 -29.56 -1.87 -0.95
CA VAL A 107 -29.46 -1.74 0.50
C VAL A 107 -30.38 -0.59 0.96
N GLY A 108 -30.90 -0.70 2.18
CA GLY A 108 -31.63 0.38 2.85
C GLY A 108 -30.70 1.47 3.41
N GLU A 109 -31.28 2.61 3.76
CA GLU A 109 -30.56 3.68 4.45
C GLU A 109 -30.01 3.17 5.79
N GLY A 110 -28.70 3.34 6.01
CA GLY A 110 -28.02 2.86 7.21
C GLY A 110 -27.76 1.35 7.24
N GLU A 111 -28.17 0.59 6.21
CA GLU A 111 -27.90 -0.84 6.16
C GLU A 111 -26.41 -1.10 5.94
N ASN A 112 -25.84 -1.96 6.80
CA ASN A 112 -24.43 -2.30 6.75
C ASN A 112 -24.10 -3.18 5.54
N ILE A 113 -23.01 -2.85 4.85
CA ILE A 113 -22.42 -3.71 3.82
C ILE A 113 -21.14 -4.38 4.32
N ASN A 114 -20.87 -5.59 3.81
CA ASN A 114 -19.56 -6.21 3.95
C ASN A 114 -18.73 -5.92 2.70
N ILE A 115 -17.44 -5.66 2.89
CA ILE A 115 -16.54 -5.29 1.80
C ILE A 115 -15.43 -6.34 1.75
N VAL A 116 -15.28 -7.00 0.60
CA VAL A 116 -14.19 -7.95 0.35
C VAL A 116 -13.11 -7.26 -0.46
N VAL A 117 -11.86 -7.36 -0.01
CA VAL A 117 -10.71 -6.76 -0.67
C VAL A 117 -9.60 -7.80 -0.83
N PRO A 118 -9.25 -8.18 -2.08
CA PRO A 118 -8.00 -8.88 -2.36
C PRO A 118 -6.82 -7.99 -1.95
N THR A 119 -6.12 -8.38 -0.88
CA THR A 119 -5.22 -7.48 -0.17
C THR A 119 -3.77 -7.94 -0.24
N GLY A 120 -2.89 -7.05 -0.72
CA GLY A 120 -1.44 -7.17 -0.56
C GLY A 120 -0.92 -6.12 0.43
N ASN A 121 -0.69 -4.90 -0.08
CA ASN A 121 -0.08 -3.80 0.69
C ASN A 121 -1.02 -3.04 1.66
N PHE A 122 -2.21 -3.58 1.96
CA PHE A 122 -3.22 -3.04 2.90
C PHE A 122 -3.85 -1.67 2.57
N GLY A 123 -3.39 -0.94 1.54
CA GLY A 123 -3.88 0.41 1.25
C GLY A 123 -5.37 0.46 0.85
N ASN A 124 -5.84 -0.53 0.08
CA ASN A 124 -7.20 -0.59 -0.44
C ASN A 124 -8.22 -0.86 0.69
N ILE A 125 -7.99 -1.89 1.50
CA ILE A 125 -8.84 -2.19 2.66
C ILE A 125 -8.75 -1.10 3.76
N LEU A 126 -7.58 -0.44 3.90
CA LEU A 126 -7.44 0.73 4.78
C LEU A 126 -8.29 1.91 4.30
N ALA A 127 -8.41 2.14 2.99
CA ALA A 127 -9.32 3.14 2.46
C ALA A 127 -10.80 2.81 2.77
N ALA A 128 -11.17 1.52 2.76
CA ALA A 128 -12.50 1.07 3.21
C ALA A 128 -12.73 1.37 4.70
N PHE A 129 -11.71 1.13 5.53
CA PHE A 129 -11.73 1.48 6.95
C PHE A 129 -11.91 2.98 7.18
N TYR A 130 -11.23 3.82 6.40
CA TYR A 130 -11.45 5.27 6.48
C TYR A 130 -12.84 5.69 5.98
N ALA A 131 -13.36 5.08 4.91
CA ALA A 131 -14.73 5.32 4.46
C ALA A 131 -15.76 5.01 5.56
N LYS A 132 -15.56 3.91 6.30
CA LYS A 132 -16.36 3.58 7.50
C LYS A 132 -16.28 4.68 8.56
N ASN A 133 -15.06 5.12 8.89
CA ASN A 133 -14.86 6.18 9.89
C ASN A 133 -15.45 7.54 9.44
N MET A 134 -15.67 7.72 8.15
CA MET A 134 -16.37 8.88 7.57
C MET A 134 -17.90 8.73 7.52
N GLY A 135 -18.44 7.59 7.96
CA GLY A 135 -19.89 7.37 8.12
C GLY A 135 -20.51 6.35 7.16
N ILE A 136 -19.74 5.69 6.29
CA ILE A 136 -20.28 4.61 5.46
C ILE A 136 -20.63 3.40 6.36
N PRO A 137 -21.87 2.87 6.31
CA PRO A 137 -22.27 1.70 7.08
C PRO A 137 -21.55 0.43 6.61
N VAL A 138 -20.47 0.07 7.31
CA VAL A 138 -19.67 -1.12 7.03
C VAL A 138 -19.75 -2.09 8.20
N GLY A 139 -20.23 -3.30 7.92
CA GLY A 139 -20.32 -4.41 8.88
C GLY A 139 -18.97 -5.08 9.10
N ARG A 140 -18.40 -5.70 8.06
CA ARG A 140 -17.09 -6.36 8.06
C ARG A 140 -16.23 -5.95 6.86
N LEU A 141 -14.93 -5.86 7.09
CA LEU A 141 -13.89 -5.71 6.09
C LEU A 141 -13.15 -7.05 5.94
N ILE A 142 -13.36 -7.73 4.82
CA ILE A 142 -12.79 -9.05 4.55
C ILE A 142 -11.47 -8.85 3.78
N CYS A 143 -10.37 -9.22 4.44
CA CYS A 143 -9.02 -9.22 3.88
C CYS A 143 -8.77 -10.59 3.24
N ALA A 144 -8.99 -10.67 1.92
CA ALA A 144 -8.72 -11.88 1.16
C ALA A 144 -7.23 -11.94 0.77
N SER A 145 -6.51 -12.93 1.29
CA SER A 145 -5.11 -13.19 0.94
C SER A 145 -4.99 -14.31 -0.10
N ASN A 146 -3.83 -14.42 -0.75
CA ASN A 146 -3.46 -15.64 -1.48
C ASN A 146 -2.60 -16.54 -0.58
N GLU A 147 -1.77 -17.42 -1.15
CA GLU A 147 -0.85 -18.27 -0.36
C GLU A 147 0.03 -17.47 0.63
N ASN A 148 0.35 -16.21 0.31
CA ASN A 148 1.10 -15.29 1.16
C ASN A 148 0.19 -14.66 2.24
N LYS A 149 -0.28 -15.49 3.17
CA LYS A 149 -1.31 -15.17 4.17
C LYS A 149 -0.85 -14.41 5.42
N VAL A 150 0.17 -13.55 5.32
CA VAL A 150 0.71 -12.80 6.49
C VAL A 150 -0.33 -11.89 7.15
N LEU A 151 -1.24 -11.32 6.35
CA LEU A 151 -2.32 -10.47 6.85
C LEU A 151 -3.45 -11.29 7.47
N THR A 152 -3.86 -12.38 6.83
CA THR A 152 -4.89 -13.29 7.37
C THR A 152 -4.48 -13.84 8.73
N ASP A 153 -3.24 -14.33 8.87
CA ASP A 153 -2.72 -14.82 10.15
C ASP A 153 -2.68 -13.70 11.21
N PHE A 154 -2.26 -12.49 10.83
CA PHE A 154 -2.24 -11.34 11.74
C PHE A 154 -3.63 -10.94 12.21
N ILE A 155 -4.62 -10.88 11.32
CA ILE A 155 -6.00 -10.52 11.67
C ILE A 155 -6.58 -11.56 12.65
N ASN A 156 -6.28 -12.84 12.43
CA ASN A 156 -6.85 -13.92 13.23
C ASN A 156 -6.14 -14.14 14.58
N THR A 157 -4.87 -13.72 14.72
CA THR A 157 -4.05 -14.02 15.92
C THR A 157 -3.53 -12.78 16.65
N GLY A 158 -3.48 -11.62 15.99
CA GLY A 158 -2.77 -10.43 16.44
C GLY A 158 -1.24 -10.51 16.29
N ILE A 159 -0.71 -11.61 15.74
CA ILE A 159 0.74 -11.82 15.55
C ILE A 159 1.09 -11.58 14.08
N TYR A 160 1.97 -10.61 13.83
CA TYR A 160 2.49 -10.35 12.50
C TYR A 160 3.89 -10.96 12.38
N ASP A 161 4.04 -12.02 11.58
CA ASP A 161 5.31 -12.73 11.41
C ASP A 161 5.70 -12.83 9.94
N ARG A 162 6.74 -12.09 9.51
CA ARG A 162 7.23 -12.12 8.13
C ARG A 162 8.19 -13.28 7.86
N ARG A 163 8.56 -14.08 8.87
CA ARG A 163 9.50 -15.20 8.76
C ARG A 163 8.80 -16.44 8.20
N ARG A 164 8.45 -16.37 6.93
CA ARG A 164 7.73 -17.41 6.21
C ARG A 164 8.27 -17.52 4.78
N LYS A 165 7.99 -18.63 4.13
CA LYS A 165 8.37 -18.83 2.73
C LYS A 165 7.54 -17.90 1.85
N PHE A 166 8.20 -17.23 0.91
CA PHE A 166 7.54 -16.48 -0.15
C PHE A 166 7.03 -17.44 -1.24
N SER A 167 5.76 -17.32 -1.61
CA SER A 167 5.15 -18.07 -2.71
C SER A 167 4.89 -17.14 -3.89
N VAL A 168 5.32 -17.54 -5.08
CA VAL A 168 4.90 -16.90 -6.33
C VAL A 168 3.58 -17.50 -6.74
N THR A 169 2.54 -16.68 -6.90
CA THR A 169 1.18 -17.14 -7.17
C THR A 169 0.62 -16.59 -8.48
N ASN A 170 -0.61 -17.00 -8.82
CA ASN A 170 -1.36 -16.45 -9.95
C ASN A 170 -1.88 -15.02 -9.69
N SER A 171 -1.73 -14.48 -8.47
CA SER A 171 -2.07 -13.11 -8.10
C SER A 171 -0.83 -12.34 -7.62
N PRO A 172 0.15 -12.09 -8.51
CA PRO A 172 1.48 -11.58 -8.13
C PRO A 172 1.47 -10.20 -7.47
N SER A 173 0.39 -9.42 -7.62
CA SER A 173 0.24 -8.12 -6.94
C SER A 173 -0.04 -8.24 -5.43
N MET A 174 -0.39 -9.45 -4.95
CA MET A 174 -0.66 -9.77 -3.56
C MET A 174 0.46 -10.57 -2.89
N ASP A 175 1.45 -11.03 -3.66
CA ASP A 175 2.59 -11.79 -3.14
C ASP A 175 3.48 -10.89 -2.29
N ILE A 176 3.23 -10.87 -0.98
CA ILE A 176 3.92 -9.98 -0.02
C ILE A 176 4.24 -10.70 1.30
N LEU A 177 5.39 -10.35 1.89
CA LEU A 177 5.74 -10.73 3.26
C LEU A 177 5.60 -9.57 4.25
N ILE A 178 5.59 -8.34 3.75
CA ILE A 178 5.46 -7.12 4.53
C ILE A 178 4.42 -6.24 3.85
N SER A 179 3.48 -5.71 4.63
CA SER A 179 2.41 -4.87 4.13
C SER A 179 2.61 -3.42 4.53
N SER A 180 2.95 -2.56 3.57
CA SER A 180 3.40 -1.18 3.83
C SER A 180 2.34 -0.27 4.47
N ASN A 181 1.03 -0.50 4.25
CA ASN A 181 -0.01 0.34 4.87
C ASN A 181 -0.53 -0.22 6.19
N LEU A 182 -0.09 -1.40 6.63
CA LEU A 182 -0.56 -1.96 7.89
C LEU A 182 -0.16 -1.08 9.08
N GLU A 183 1.01 -0.43 9.02
CA GLU A 183 1.48 0.51 10.05
C GLU A 183 0.47 1.63 10.34
N ARG A 184 -0.20 2.16 9.30
CA ARG A 184 -1.24 3.19 9.45
C ARG A 184 -2.45 2.67 10.22
N PHE A 185 -2.87 1.46 9.89
CA PHE A 185 -3.98 0.82 10.59
C PHE A 185 -3.62 0.55 12.06
N LEU A 186 -2.39 0.05 12.32
CA LEU A 186 -1.90 -0.14 13.68
C LEU A 186 -1.94 1.16 14.48
N TYR A 187 -1.54 2.29 13.88
CA TYR A 187 -1.60 3.60 14.51
C TYR A 187 -3.03 4.00 14.90
N GLU A 188 -4.03 3.75 14.05
CA GLU A 188 -5.42 4.04 14.40
C GLU A 188 -5.89 3.15 15.56
N ILE A 189 -5.64 1.83 15.49
CA ILE A 189 -6.12 0.90 16.51
C ILE A 189 -5.29 0.96 17.80
N SER A 190 -4.07 1.50 17.80
CA SER A 190 -3.30 1.74 19.03
C SER A 190 -3.80 2.95 19.82
N GLY A 191 -4.83 3.65 19.34
CA GLY A 191 -5.23 4.93 19.92
C GLY A 191 -4.23 6.03 19.60
N LYS A 192 -3.58 5.94 18.43
CA LYS A 192 -2.65 6.94 17.90
C LYS A 192 -1.34 7.04 18.70
N ASP A 193 -0.93 5.94 19.35
CA ASP A 193 0.33 5.84 20.09
C ASP A 193 1.51 5.57 19.14
N SER A 194 2.21 6.64 18.77
CA SER A 194 3.40 6.57 17.92
C SER A 194 4.58 5.83 18.55
N ARG A 195 4.70 5.80 19.88
CA ARG A 195 5.80 5.11 20.58
C ARG A 195 5.60 3.60 20.48
N LEU A 196 4.36 3.14 20.69
CA LEU A 196 4.01 1.73 20.51
C LEU A 196 4.27 1.28 19.07
N ILE A 197 3.83 2.06 18.07
CA ILE A 197 4.06 1.71 16.66
C ILE A 197 5.54 1.63 16.34
N LYS A 198 6.34 2.60 16.80
CA LYS A 198 7.80 2.57 16.62
C LYS A 198 8.43 1.31 17.21
N ASN A 199 7.97 0.87 18.38
CA ASN A 199 8.46 -0.36 19.01
C ASN A 199 8.09 -1.60 18.16
N LEU A 200 6.83 -1.72 17.72
CA LEU A 200 6.40 -2.83 16.85
C LEU A 200 7.20 -2.88 15.53
N MET A 201 7.46 -1.73 14.91
CA MET A 201 8.27 -1.66 13.68
C MET A 201 9.74 -2.02 13.94
N THR A 202 10.28 -1.66 15.11
CA THR A 202 11.61 -2.08 15.55
C THR A 202 11.67 -3.61 15.72
N GLU A 203 10.68 -4.21 16.38
CA GLU A 203 10.60 -5.66 16.55
C GLU A 203 10.47 -6.39 15.20
N LEU A 204 9.67 -5.86 14.26
CA LEU A 204 9.57 -6.43 12.92
C LEU A 204 10.92 -6.42 12.19
N LYS A 205 11.67 -5.32 12.34
CA LYS A 205 12.99 -5.16 11.72
C LYS A 205 14.00 -6.15 12.30
N GLU A 206 14.10 -6.21 13.62
CA GLU A 206 15.14 -6.97 14.34
C GLU A 206 14.79 -8.47 14.46
N LYS A 207 13.55 -8.78 14.82
CA LYS A 207 13.11 -10.15 15.14
C LYS A 207 12.30 -10.80 14.02
N GLY A 208 11.87 -10.01 13.03
CA GLY A 208 11.01 -10.51 11.94
C GLY A 208 9.54 -10.70 12.34
N LYS A 209 9.14 -10.31 13.55
CA LYS A 209 7.76 -10.41 14.01
C LYS A 209 7.44 -9.44 15.14
N TYR A 210 6.15 -9.20 15.38
CA TYR A 210 5.62 -8.57 16.59
C TYR A 210 4.25 -9.15 16.93
N GLU A 211 3.79 -8.88 18.15
CA GLU A 211 2.42 -9.16 18.59
C GLU A 211 1.80 -7.86 19.11
N ILE A 212 0.56 -7.60 18.72
CA ILE A 212 -0.18 -6.41 19.18
C ILE A 212 -0.82 -6.66 20.54
N THR A 213 -1.13 -5.58 21.26
CA THR A 213 -1.77 -5.67 22.58
C THR A 213 -3.18 -6.24 22.50
N GLU A 214 -3.69 -6.80 23.60
CA GLU A 214 -5.08 -7.28 23.70
C GLU A 214 -6.11 -6.18 23.40
N GLU A 215 -5.82 -4.92 23.72
CA GLU A 215 -6.69 -3.80 23.36
C GLU A 215 -6.75 -3.59 21.84
N MET A 216 -5.61 -3.68 21.16
CA MET A 216 -5.57 -3.60 19.69
C MET A 216 -6.26 -4.81 19.05
N LYS A 217 -6.12 -6.02 19.63
CA LYS A 217 -6.83 -7.24 19.15
C LYS A 217 -8.35 -7.06 19.15
N LYS A 218 -8.92 -6.47 20.21
CA LYS A 218 -10.37 -6.15 20.25
C LYS A 218 -10.82 -5.22 19.12
N ARG A 219 -9.92 -4.36 18.63
CA ARG A 219 -10.20 -3.43 17.52
C ARG A 219 -9.99 -4.08 16.15
N LEU A 220 -9.45 -5.31 16.09
CA LEU A 220 -9.40 -6.11 14.86
C LEU A 220 -10.78 -6.67 14.48
N ASP A 221 -11.79 -6.62 15.36
CA ASP A 221 -13.13 -7.17 15.10
C ASP A 221 -13.80 -6.63 13.82
N ILE A 222 -13.41 -5.45 13.33
CA ILE A 222 -13.92 -4.97 12.04
C ILE A 222 -13.39 -5.77 10.84
N LEU A 223 -12.21 -6.37 10.98
CA LEU A 223 -11.55 -7.17 9.97
C LEU A 223 -11.92 -8.65 10.09
N TYR A 224 -11.92 -9.32 8.95
CA TYR A 224 -11.96 -10.77 8.86
C TYR A 224 -10.87 -11.22 7.90
N GLY A 225 -9.98 -12.11 8.33
CA GLY A 225 -8.93 -12.67 7.48
C GLY A 225 -9.42 -13.93 6.79
N ASP A 226 -9.42 -13.92 5.46
CA ASP A 226 -9.74 -15.06 4.58
C ASP A 226 -8.50 -15.46 3.77
#